data_AF-A0A0K1PC25-F1
#
_entry.id   AF-A0A0K1PC25-F1
#
_cell.length_a   1.000
_cell.length_b   1.000
_cell.length_c   1.000
_cell.angle_alpha   90.00
_cell.angle_beta   90.00
_cell.angle_gamma   90.00
#
_symmetry.space_group_name_H-M   'P 1'
#
loop_
_entity.id
_entity.type
_entity.pdbx_description
1 polymer ?
#
loop_
_entity_poly.entity_id
_entity_poly.type
_entity_poly.pdbx_seq_one_letter_code
_entity_poly.pdbx_strand_id
1 'polypeptide(L)'
;MKELVASMLERSGSRRWLAAIQRQRAGGRRVNVVAWHRIVPDFEGMRRKVIPGMLTGIATFERQLEWLADNYHFATLDEAIALLSGATRSERDLCVLTFDDGYSDFLEHALPVLRRYGAPAVVYAATGHVDSGEPFLHDRIYRLLRIAGRDGLRPADLTAHPQAAATLAEAERAGEIVALERLLETRPRRTCQQVAEALERRLGEDPRAASPDCRLMVWDELRSVRAAGVDIGAHTIDHVCLPNEAPAEVERQLGESRAKLEAELGCEVRHFAYPNGWYSKESIELVARHGYRSAVTTEDRTNRLGQSPLVLSRKCVWEYTSRGLLGFSPNVSACNFDGTLGFLGLATWVAGDRSDAPRAVVAPDRPPEGGEAAPNADPGAARGSGG
;
A
#
# COMPACT_ATOMS: atom_id res chain seq x y z
N MET A 1 12.32 -5.27 -24.88
CA MET A 1 12.62 -3.85 -25.18
C MET A 1 13.39 -3.18 -24.03
N LYS A 2 12.86 -3.14 -22.79
CA LYS A 2 13.49 -2.54 -21.59
C LYS A 2 14.96 -2.93 -21.39
N GLU A 3 15.29 -4.23 -21.45
CA GLU A 3 16.66 -4.75 -21.28
C GLU A 3 17.67 -4.20 -22.31
N LEU A 4 17.25 -4.19 -23.58
CA LEU A 4 18.12 -3.77 -24.69
C LEU A 4 18.41 -2.27 -24.60
N VAL A 5 17.39 -1.47 -24.29
CA VAL A 5 17.54 -0.02 -24.04
C VAL A 5 18.45 0.23 -22.85
N ALA A 6 18.20 -0.43 -21.72
CA ALA A 6 19.01 -0.28 -20.51
C ALA A 6 20.49 -0.64 -20.75
N SER A 7 20.74 -1.74 -21.46
CA SER A 7 22.09 -2.18 -21.80
C SER A 7 22.80 -1.24 -22.77
N MET A 8 22.08 -0.65 -23.74
CA MET A 8 22.64 0.36 -24.64
C MET A 8 23.03 1.63 -23.87
N LEU A 9 22.14 2.12 -22.98
CA LEU A 9 22.38 3.32 -22.17
C LEU A 9 23.56 3.16 -21.19
N GLU A 10 23.76 1.95 -20.64
CA GLU A 10 24.91 1.67 -19.80
C GLU A 10 26.21 1.67 -20.63
N ARG A 11 26.23 0.97 -21.77
CA ARG A 11 27.43 0.86 -22.63
C ARG A 11 27.86 2.18 -23.23
N SER A 12 26.91 3.04 -23.59
CA SER A 12 27.20 4.36 -24.15
C SER A 12 27.60 5.40 -23.09
N GLY A 13 27.42 5.09 -21.81
CA GLY A 13 27.54 6.06 -20.72
C GLY A 13 26.40 7.09 -20.64
N SER A 14 25.42 7.03 -21.56
CA SER A 14 24.30 7.98 -21.62
C SER A 14 23.43 7.93 -20.36
N ARG A 15 23.35 6.78 -19.67
CA ARG A 15 22.65 6.68 -18.37
C ARG A 15 23.22 7.65 -17.34
N ARG A 16 24.55 7.69 -17.17
CA ARG A 16 25.21 8.57 -16.18
C ARG A 16 24.96 10.04 -16.50
N TRP A 17 24.96 10.38 -17.78
CA TRP A 17 24.64 11.74 -18.23
C TRP A 17 23.17 12.12 -17.96
N LEU A 18 22.22 11.23 -18.25
CA LEU A 18 20.80 11.44 -17.93
C LEU A 18 20.56 11.55 -16.41
N ALA A 19 21.23 10.72 -15.61
CA ALA A 19 21.16 10.80 -14.16
C ALA A 19 21.73 12.14 -13.64
N ALA A 20 22.79 12.67 -14.24
CA ALA A 20 23.35 13.98 -13.90
C ALA A 20 22.39 15.13 -14.22
N ILE A 21 21.72 15.10 -15.39
CA ILE A 21 20.67 16.08 -15.74
C ILE A 21 19.53 16.04 -14.73
N GLN A 22 19.05 14.85 -14.38
CA GLN A 22 17.97 14.69 -13.41
C GLN A 22 18.39 15.21 -12.02
N ARG A 23 19.63 14.95 -11.59
CA ARG A 23 20.18 15.50 -10.35
C ARG A 23 20.19 17.03 -10.37
N GLN A 24 20.59 17.65 -11.47
CA GLN A 24 20.56 19.11 -11.60
C GLN A 24 19.12 19.65 -11.52
N ARG A 25 18.17 19.00 -12.19
CA ARG A 25 16.74 19.37 -12.15
C ARG A 25 16.10 19.18 -10.77
N ALA A 26 16.62 18.27 -9.95
CA ALA A 26 16.17 18.05 -8.58
C ALA A 26 16.67 19.12 -7.58
N GLY A 27 17.53 20.05 -8.02
CA GLY A 27 18.16 21.04 -7.14
C GLY A 27 19.58 20.65 -6.69
N GLY A 28 20.23 19.72 -7.40
CA GLY A 28 21.63 19.33 -7.19
C GLY A 28 21.82 18.03 -6.42
N ARG A 29 20.80 17.54 -5.70
CA ARG A 29 20.81 16.25 -4.99
C ARG A 29 19.48 15.53 -5.16
N ARG A 30 19.52 14.20 -5.19
CA ARG A 30 18.31 13.37 -5.32
C ARG A 30 17.94 12.74 -3.99
N VAL A 31 16.65 12.73 -3.70
CA VAL A 31 16.04 11.90 -2.67
C VAL A 31 15.18 10.86 -3.38
N ASN A 32 15.62 9.61 -3.32
CA ASN A 32 14.87 8.48 -3.83
C ASN A 32 14.12 7.83 -2.67
N VAL A 33 12.80 7.80 -2.72
CA VAL A 33 11.99 7.03 -1.76
C VAL A 33 11.50 5.80 -2.48
N VAL A 34 11.84 4.62 -1.98
CA VAL A 34 11.56 3.35 -2.63
C VAL A 34 10.59 2.55 -1.78
N ALA A 35 9.56 1.98 -2.40
CA ALA A 35 8.50 1.25 -1.72
C ALA A 35 8.46 -0.20 -2.18
N TRP A 36 8.41 -1.12 -1.21
CA TRP A 36 8.05 -2.51 -1.41
C TRP A 36 6.78 -2.82 -0.62
N HIS A 37 6.11 -3.91 -0.96
CA HIS A 37 5.05 -4.45 -0.11
C HIS A 37 5.57 -5.72 0.56
N ARG A 38 5.93 -6.72 -0.24
CA ARG A 38 6.23 -8.06 0.27
C ARG A 38 7.54 -8.62 -0.26
N ILE A 39 8.34 -9.19 0.64
CA ILE A 39 9.60 -9.87 0.31
C ILE A 39 9.41 -11.36 0.60
N VAL A 40 9.41 -12.20 -0.43
CA VAL A 40 9.04 -13.61 -0.31
C VAL A 40 10.20 -14.54 -0.69
N PRO A 41 10.29 -15.75 -0.10
CA PRO A 41 11.38 -16.68 -0.39
C PRO A 41 11.19 -17.36 -1.77
N ASP A 42 9.93 -17.58 -2.18
CA ASP A 42 9.58 -18.17 -3.48
C ASP A 42 8.59 -17.27 -4.24
N PHE A 43 9.11 -16.42 -5.12
CA PHE A 43 8.29 -15.56 -5.97
C PHE A 43 7.38 -16.36 -6.94
N GLU A 44 7.90 -17.43 -7.55
CA GLU A 44 7.19 -18.17 -8.61
C GLU A 44 6.02 -18.99 -8.04
N GLY A 45 6.16 -19.51 -6.83
CA GLY A 45 5.06 -20.12 -6.08
C GLY A 45 4.04 -19.08 -5.60
N MET A 46 4.50 -17.99 -4.98
CA MET A 46 3.62 -16.99 -4.36
C MET A 46 2.78 -16.21 -5.38
N ARG A 47 3.33 -15.85 -6.55
CA ARG A 47 2.58 -15.13 -7.61
C ARG A 47 1.38 -15.92 -8.15
N ARG A 48 1.33 -17.23 -7.89
CA ARG A 48 0.17 -18.08 -8.25
C ARG A 48 -0.93 -18.06 -7.21
N LYS A 49 -0.75 -17.39 -6.07
CA LYS A 49 -1.70 -17.39 -4.97
C LYS A 49 -2.13 -15.99 -4.55
N VAL A 50 -1.19 -15.04 -4.58
CA VAL A 50 -1.40 -13.65 -4.10
C VAL A 50 -1.06 -12.66 -5.20
N ILE A 51 -1.37 -11.38 -5.00
CA ILE A 51 -1.23 -10.33 -6.02
C ILE A 51 0.25 -10.19 -6.44
N PRO A 52 0.61 -10.54 -7.69
CA PRO A 52 2.01 -10.57 -8.13
C PRO A 52 2.73 -9.21 -8.07
N GLY A 53 1.98 -8.12 -8.27
CA GLY A 53 2.51 -6.75 -8.24
C GLY A 53 3.02 -6.30 -6.88
N MET A 54 2.72 -7.03 -5.81
CA MET A 54 3.18 -6.75 -4.45
C MET A 54 4.46 -7.52 -4.08
N LEU A 55 4.86 -8.50 -4.90
CA LEU A 55 5.86 -9.49 -4.54
C LEU A 55 7.24 -9.16 -5.10
N THR A 56 8.25 -9.34 -4.27
CA THR A 56 9.66 -9.39 -4.68
C THR A 56 10.30 -10.63 -4.06
N GLY A 57 10.99 -11.43 -4.86
CA GLY A 57 11.78 -12.55 -4.34
C GLY A 57 12.97 -12.05 -3.51
N ILE A 58 13.31 -12.73 -2.42
CA ILE A 58 14.41 -12.32 -1.53
C ILE A 58 15.74 -12.15 -2.28
N ALA A 59 16.05 -13.02 -3.23
CA ALA A 59 17.26 -12.92 -4.06
C ALA A 59 17.25 -11.66 -4.96
N THR A 60 16.08 -11.26 -5.48
CA THR A 60 15.93 -10.01 -6.24
C THR A 60 16.06 -8.81 -5.31
N PHE A 61 15.46 -8.86 -4.13
CA PHE A 61 15.54 -7.80 -3.12
C PHE A 61 16.98 -7.55 -2.63
N GLU A 62 17.75 -8.59 -2.34
CA GLU A 62 19.17 -8.47 -1.95
C GLU A 62 19.98 -7.72 -3.02
N ARG A 63 19.80 -8.09 -4.28
CA ARG A 63 20.51 -7.45 -5.41
C ARG A 63 20.04 -6.02 -5.67
N GLN A 64 18.78 -5.71 -5.39
CA GLN A 64 18.27 -4.34 -5.41
C GLN A 64 18.93 -3.51 -4.32
N LEU A 65 19.01 -4.02 -3.09
CA LEU A 65 19.65 -3.33 -1.98
C LEU A 65 21.15 -3.14 -2.17
N GLU A 66 21.86 -4.15 -2.67
CA GLU A 66 23.28 -4.05 -3.01
C GLU A 66 23.52 -2.88 -3.97
N TRP A 67 22.77 -2.83 -5.07
CA TRP A 67 22.91 -1.74 -6.03
C TRP A 67 22.55 -0.38 -5.41
N LEU A 68 21.51 -0.30 -4.58
CA LEU A 68 21.15 0.94 -3.91
C LEU A 68 22.23 1.40 -2.93
N ALA A 69 22.82 0.48 -2.17
CA ALA A 69 23.90 0.76 -1.21
C ALA A 69 25.16 1.31 -1.91
N ASP A 70 25.48 0.77 -3.10
CA ASP A 70 26.61 1.24 -3.90
C ASP A 70 26.42 2.65 -4.48
N ASN A 71 25.17 3.08 -4.66
CA ASN A 71 24.83 4.30 -5.42
C ASN A 71 24.20 5.42 -4.59
N TYR A 72 23.68 5.10 -3.41
CA TYR A 72 22.97 6.03 -2.52
C TYR A 72 23.43 5.88 -1.08
N HIS A 73 23.25 6.94 -0.30
CA HIS A 73 23.32 6.85 1.15
C HIS A 73 21.93 6.52 1.69
N PHE A 74 21.79 5.41 2.43
CA PHE A 74 20.53 5.11 3.09
C PHE A 74 20.26 6.12 4.20
N ALA A 75 19.05 6.64 4.23
CA ALA A 75 18.63 7.69 5.16
C ALA A 75 17.23 7.42 5.69
N THR A 76 16.95 7.97 6.86
CA THR A 76 15.60 8.08 7.42
C THR A 76 14.75 9.05 6.61
N LEU A 77 13.42 8.97 6.77
CA LEU A 77 12.51 9.89 6.10
C LEU A 77 12.66 11.32 6.65
N ASP A 78 12.95 11.48 7.94
CA ASP A 78 13.24 12.79 8.57
C ASP A 78 14.48 13.46 7.96
N GLU A 79 15.58 12.73 7.74
CA GLU A 79 16.79 13.24 7.07
C GLU A 79 16.51 13.67 5.63
N ALA A 80 15.70 12.87 4.91
CA ALA A 80 15.27 13.20 3.56
C ALA A 80 14.43 14.49 3.51
N ILE A 81 13.50 14.68 4.46
CA ILE A 81 12.69 15.91 4.56
C ILE A 81 13.57 17.11 4.92
N ALA A 82 14.53 16.94 5.82
CA ALA A 82 15.49 17.99 6.18
C ALA A 82 16.32 18.43 4.97
N LEU A 83 16.72 17.50 4.11
CA LEU A 83 17.41 17.82 2.86
C LEU A 83 16.48 18.54 1.87
N LEU A 84 15.26 18.03 1.68
CA LEU A 84 14.29 18.59 0.73
C LEU A 84 13.82 19.99 1.11
N SER A 85 13.72 20.29 2.40
CA SER A 85 13.42 21.64 2.91
C SER A 85 14.61 22.60 2.83
N GLY A 86 15.82 22.09 2.57
CA GLY A 86 17.05 22.88 2.59
C GLY A 86 17.61 23.13 4.00
N ALA A 87 17.04 22.52 5.04
CA ALA A 87 17.53 22.60 6.41
C ALA A 87 18.90 21.92 6.58
N THR A 88 19.18 20.89 5.78
CA THR A 88 20.48 20.21 5.76
C THR A 88 21.04 20.10 4.35
N ARG A 89 22.32 19.72 4.26
CA ARG A 89 23.02 19.42 3.01
C ARG A 89 23.56 18.00 3.06
N SER A 90 23.58 17.33 1.92
CA SER A 90 24.18 16.01 1.76
C SER A 90 25.20 16.02 0.62
N GLU A 91 26.30 15.30 0.82
CA GLU A 91 27.32 15.05 -0.21
C GLU A 91 26.94 13.91 -1.16
N ARG A 92 25.98 13.06 -0.77
CA ARG A 92 25.49 11.91 -1.53
C ARG A 92 23.99 12.02 -1.80
N ASP A 93 23.54 11.38 -2.87
CA ASP A 93 22.09 11.20 -3.08
C ASP A 93 21.56 10.28 -1.97
N LEU A 94 20.35 10.56 -1.47
CA LEU A 94 19.73 9.79 -0.38
C LEU A 94 18.75 8.75 -0.93
N CYS A 95 18.66 7.62 -0.24
CA CYS A 95 17.67 6.58 -0.48
C CYS A 95 16.92 6.26 0.81
N VAL A 96 15.60 6.42 0.81
CA VAL A 96 14.72 6.03 1.91
C VAL A 96 13.99 4.76 1.51
N LEU A 97 14.01 3.76 2.38
CA LEU A 97 13.39 2.45 2.15
C LEU A 97 12.07 2.38 2.90
N THR A 98 11.00 2.03 2.20
CA THR A 98 9.65 1.96 2.78
C THR A 98 8.96 0.64 2.44
N PHE A 99 8.16 0.15 3.37
CA PHE A 99 7.38 -1.08 3.25
C PHE A 99 5.94 -0.77 3.67
N ASP A 100 4.99 -1.14 2.82
CA ASP A 100 3.58 -0.86 3.06
C ASP A 100 2.87 -2.07 3.68
N ASP A 101 1.66 -1.83 4.16
CA ASP A 101 0.67 -2.81 4.63
C ASP A 101 0.97 -3.57 5.93
N GLY A 102 2.24 -3.71 6.32
CA GLY A 102 2.60 -4.41 7.55
C GLY A 102 2.50 -5.94 7.44
N TYR A 103 2.77 -6.51 6.26
CA TYR A 103 2.89 -7.96 6.08
C TYR A 103 4.04 -8.53 6.93
N SER A 104 3.80 -9.72 7.49
CA SER A 104 4.76 -10.41 8.37
C SER A 104 6.05 -10.86 7.69
N ASP A 105 6.03 -11.05 6.36
CA ASP A 105 7.24 -11.39 5.60
C ASP A 105 8.32 -10.29 5.66
N PHE A 106 7.96 -9.06 6.06
CA PHE A 106 8.94 -8.04 6.40
C PHE A 106 9.90 -8.50 7.50
N LEU A 107 9.38 -9.06 8.61
CA LEU A 107 10.19 -9.53 9.73
C LEU A 107 11.07 -10.71 9.34
N GLU A 108 10.50 -11.64 8.59
CA GLU A 108 11.12 -12.92 8.26
C GLU A 108 12.18 -12.78 7.16
N HIS A 109 11.96 -11.87 6.20
CA HIS A 109 12.75 -11.82 4.98
C HIS A 109 13.34 -10.45 4.66
N ALA A 110 12.67 -9.34 4.95
CA ALA A 110 13.21 -8.01 4.63
C ALA A 110 14.19 -7.50 5.70
N LEU A 111 13.77 -7.52 6.98
CA LEU A 111 14.52 -6.97 8.11
C LEU A 111 15.93 -7.57 8.27
N PRO A 112 16.16 -8.89 8.15
CA PRO A 112 17.51 -9.46 8.23
C PRO A 112 18.44 -8.92 7.14
N VAL A 113 17.93 -8.68 5.93
CA VAL A 113 18.71 -8.10 4.83
C VAL A 113 19.05 -6.64 5.13
N LEU A 114 18.07 -5.83 5.53
CA LEU A 114 18.27 -4.41 5.87
C LEU A 114 19.35 -4.24 6.95
N ARG A 115 19.34 -5.09 7.98
CA ARG A 115 20.35 -5.09 9.06
C ARG A 115 21.77 -5.33 8.54
N ARG A 116 21.97 -6.21 7.55
CA ARG A 116 23.30 -6.46 6.95
C ARG A 116 23.87 -5.21 6.27
N TYR A 117 23.02 -4.34 5.75
CA TYR A 117 23.41 -3.09 5.10
C TYR A 117 23.36 -1.87 6.04
N GLY A 118 22.96 -2.04 7.31
CA GLY A 118 22.72 -0.92 8.22
C GLY A 118 21.68 0.07 7.68
N ALA A 119 20.72 -0.41 6.89
CA ALA A 119 19.79 0.43 6.15
C ALA A 119 18.54 0.77 7.00
N PRO A 120 18.31 2.04 7.37
CA PRO A 120 17.05 2.44 7.99
C PRO A 120 15.88 2.24 7.03
N ALA A 121 14.70 1.96 7.60
CA ALA A 121 13.47 1.78 6.85
C ALA A 121 12.26 2.29 7.62
N VAL A 122 11.17 2.52 6.88
CA VAL A 122 9.83 2.81 7.42
C VAL A 122 8.89 1.67 7.06
N VAL A 123 8.12 1.17 8.03
CA VAL A 123 6.98 0.28 7.80
C VAL A 123 5.69 1.05 8.06
N TYR A 124 4.80 1.10 7.07
CA TYR A 124 3.46 1.68 7.22
C TYR A 124 2.46 0.58 7.53
N ALA A 125 1.72 0.72 8.63
CA ALA A 125 0.80 -0.31 9.11
C ALA A 125 -0.65 0.19 9.18
N ALA A 126 -1.59 -0.65 8.75
CA ALA A 126 -3.03 -0.41 8.88
C ALA A 126 -3.54 -1.01 10.20
N THR A 127 -3.92 -0.16 11.15
CA THR A 127 -4.10 -0.57 12.55
C THR A 127 -5.22 -1.57 12.79
N GLY A 128 -6.35 -1.45 12.09
CA GLY A 128 -7.48 -2.37 12.24
C GLY A 128 -7.14 -3.80 11.80
N HIS A 129 -6.22 -3.93 10.86
CA HIS A 129 -5.73 -5.21 10.37
C HIS A 129 -4.65 -5.81 11.27
N VAL A 130 -3.81 -4.98 11.89
CA VAL A 130 -2.88 -5.43 12.96
C VAL A 130 -3.64 -5.88 14.20
N ASP A 131 -4.71 -5.18 14.59
CA ASP A 131 -5.57 -5.53 15.73
C ASP A 131 -6.32 -6.84 15.52
N SER A 132 -6.95 -7.01 14.36
CA SER A 132 -7.85 -8.14 14.10
C SER A 132 -7.13 -9.39 13.55
N GLY A 133 -5.98 -9.20 12.90
CA GLY A 133 -5.33 -10.23 12.08
C GLY A 133 -6.12 -10.60 10.81
N GLU A 134 -7.19 -9.88 10.49
CA GLU A 134 -8.00 -10.15 9.29
C GLU A 134 -7.26 -9.69 8.02
N PRO A 135 -7.33 -10.47 6.93
CA PRO A 135 -6.65 -10.14 5.69
C PRO A 135 -7.22 -8.87 5.05
N PHE A 136 -6.38 -8.18 4.28
CA PHE A 136 -6.81 -7.00 3.56
C PHE A 136 -7.90 -7.31 2.52
N LEU A 137 -8.73 -6.31 2.25
CA LEU A 137 -9.84 -6.43 1.31
C LEU A 137 -9.36 -6.71 -0.12
N HIS A 138 -8.22 -6.14 -0.53
CA HIS A 138 -7.62 -6.43 -1.84
C HIS A 138 -7.18 -7.89 -1.96
N ASP A 139 -6.58 -8.45 -0.91
CA ASP A 139 -6.19 -9.86 -0.87
C ASP A 139 -7.40 -10.78 -0.92
N ARG A 140 -8.44 -10.46 -0.14
CA ARG A 140 -9.72 -11.20 -0.12
C ARG A 140 -10.36 -11.21 -1.50
N ILE A 141 -10.60 -10.04 -2.10
CA ILE A 141 -11.25 -9.92 -3.41
C ILE A 141 -10.43 -10.60 -4.50
N TYR A 142 -9.10 -10.39 -4.53
CA TYR A 142 -8.24 -11.05 -5.51
C TYR A 142 -8.35 -12.57 -5.43
N ARG A 143 -8.25 -13.15 -4.21
CA ARG A 143 -8.41 -14.59 -3.99
C ARG A 143 -9.78 -15.07 -4.47
N LEU A 144 -10.86 -14.36 -4.11
CA LEU A 144 -12.23 -14.73 -4.46
C LEU A 144 -12.46 -14.71 -5.98
N LEU A 145 -11.94 -13.71 -6.70
CA LEU A 145 -12.03 -13.66 -8.16
C LEU A 145 -11.31 -14.85 -8.83
N ARG A 146 -10.18 -15.27 -8.27
CA ARG A 146 -9.45 -16.44 -8.78
C ARG A 146 -10.17 -17.76 -8.52
N ILE A 147 -10.76 -17.91 -7.34
CA ILE A 147 -11.60 -19.07 -7.00
C ILE A 147 -12.83 -19.09 -7.91
N ALA A 148 -13.50 -17.95 -8.09
CA ALA A 148 -14.64 -17.80 -9.00
C ALA A 148 -14.27 -18.21 -10.44
N GLY A 149 -13.14 -17.76 -10.96
CA GLY A 149 -12.65 -18.15 -12.29
C GLY A 149 -12.35 -19.65 -12.41
N ARG A 150 -11.72 -20.24 -11.39
CA ARG A 150 -11.42 -21.69 -11.33
C ARG A 150 -12.69 -22.54 -11.26
N ASP A 151 -13.65 -22.13 -10.44
CA ASP A 151 -14.87 -22.89 -10.14
C ASP A 151 -16.00 -22.59 -11.14
N GLY A 152 -15.75 -21.70 -12.10
CA GLY A 152 -16.66 -21.43 -13.21
C GLY A 152 -17.87 -20.57 -12.84
N LEU A 153 -17.78 -19.77 -11.78
CA LEU A 153 -18.83 -18.81 -11.40
C LEU A 153 -18.99 -17.76 -12.50
N ARG A 154 -20.23 -17.38 -12.83
CA ARG A 154 -20.55 -16.39 -13.86
C ARG A 154 -21.20 -15.15 -13.25
N PRO A 155 -21.13 -13.97 -13.90
CA PRO A 155 -21.84 -12.78 -13.45
C PRO A 155 -23.35 -12.98 -13.25
N ALA A 156 -23.97 -13.85 -14.07
CA ALA A 156 -25.38 -14.22 -13.95
C ALA A 156 -25.73 -14.96 -12.65
N ASP A 157 -24.75 -15.55 -11.97
CA ASP A 157 -24.92 -16.18 -10.65
C ASP A 157 -24.98 -15.17 -9.50
N LEU A 158 -24.71 -13.89 -9.78
CA LEU A 158 -24.61 -12.80 -8.80
C LEU A 158 -25.63 -11.68 -9.07
N THR A 159 -26.76 -11.99 -9.70
CA THR A 159 -27.79 -10.98 -10.08
C THR A 159 -28.35 -10.18 -8.90
N ALA A 160 -28.40 -10.78 -7.70
CA ALA A 160 -28.78 -10.08 -6.45
C ALA A 160 -27.71 -9.09 -5.95
N HIS A 161 -26.51 -9.12 -6.52
CA HIS A 161 -25.36 -8.29 -6.15
C HIS A 161 -24.74 -7.64 -7.40
N PRO A 162 -25.36 -6.58 -7.96
CA PRO A 162 -24.95 -6.00 -9.25
C PRO A 162 -23.48 -5.58 -9.31
N GLN A 163 -22.94 -5.05 -8.21
CA GLN A 163 -21.53 -4.67 -8.14
C GLN A 163 -20.60 -5.88 -8.19
N ALA A 164 -20.94 -6.97 -7.49
CA ALA A 164 -20.15 -8.20 -7.52
C ALA A 164 -20.22 -8.87 -8.91
N ALA A 165 -21.40 -8.87 -9.54
CA ALA A 165 -21.56 -9.32 -10.93
C ALA A 165 -20.71 -8.49 -11.90
N ALA A 166 -20.70 -7.16 -11.76
CA ALA A 166 -19.89 -6.28 -12.60
C ALA A 166 -18.38 -6.49 -12.40
N THR A 167 -17.92 -6.66 -11.16
CA THR A 167 -16.51 -6.96 -10.86
C THR A 167 -16.11 -8.32 -11.43
N LEU A 168 -16.96 -9.35 -11.31
CA LEU A 168 -16.68 -10.66 -11.90
C LEU A 168 -16.64 -10.59 -13.43
N ALA A 169 -17.56 -9.86 -14.06
CA ALA A 169 -17.56 -9.65 -15.51
C ALA A 169 -16.29 -8.94 -15.99
N GLU A 170 -15.79 -7.97 -15.22
CA GLU A 170 -14.51 -7.34 -15.49
C GLU A 170 -13.35 -8.32 -15.38
N ALA A 171 -13.37 -9.19 -14.36
CA ALA A 171 -12.33 -10.20 -14.17
C ALA A 171 -12.29 -11.20 -15.33
N GLU A 172 -13.45 -11.64 -15.82
CA GLU A 172 -13.56 -12.50 -17.00
C GLU A 172 -13.00 -11.83 -18.27
N ARG A 173 -13.21 -10.52 -18.42
CA ARG A 173 -12.82 -9.76 -19.61
C ARG A 173 -11.35 -9.36 -19.62
N ALA A 174 -10.83 -8.90 -18.50
CA ALA A 174 -9.54 -8.19 -18.41
C ALA A 174 -8.58 -8.76 -17.37
N GLY A 175 -9.00 -9.79 -16.62
CA GLY A 175 -8.22 -10.40 -15.53
C GLY A 175 -8.53 -9.82 -14.16
N GLU A 176 -8.23 -10.59 -13.13
CA GLU A 176 -8.62 -10.32 -11.74
C GLU A 176 -7.96 -9.06 -11.17
N ILE A 177 -6.71 -8.78 -11.58
CA ILE A 177 -5.97 -7.57 -11.15
C ILE A 177 -6.68 -6.32 -11.67
N VAL A 178 -7.03 -6.29 -12.96
CA VAL A 178 -7.69 -5.13 -13.57
C VAL A 178 -9.07 -4.91 -12.95
N ALA A 179 -9.80 -6.00 -12.68
CA ALA A 179 -11.09 -5.92 -12.01
C ALA A 179 -11.00 -5.37 -10.58
N LEU A 180 -10.01 -5.83 -9.82
CA LEU A 180 -9.73 -5.34 -8.49
C LEU A 180 -9.35 -3.86 -8.49
N GLU A 181 -8.39 -3.47 -9.33
CA GLU A 181 -7.92 -2.08 -9.42
C GLU A 181 -9.06 -1.13 -9.75
N ARG A 182 -9.92 -1.47 -10.73
CA ARG A 182 -11.09 -0.65 -11.08
C ARG A 182 -12.12 -0.55 -9.96
N LEU A 183 -12.32 -1.64 -9.22
CA LEU A 183 -13.23 -1.64 -8.08
C LEU A 183 -12.70 -0.69 -6.99
N LEU A 184 -11.43 -0.83 -6.60
CA LEU A 184 -10.80 0.01 -5.59
C LEU A 184 -10.74 1.48 -6.03
N GLU A 185 -10.48 1.73 -7.32
CA GLU A 185 -10.38 3.09 -7.88
C GLU A 185 -11.69 3.87 -7.80
N THR A 186 -12.82 3.19 -7.95
CA THR A 186 -14.10 3.87 -8.16
C THR A 186 -15.06 3.77 -7.00
N ARG A 187 -14.77 2.96 -5.98
CA ARG A 187 -15.74 2.61 -4.92
C ARG A 187 -15.20 2.84 -3.51
N PRO A 188 -16.08 3.22 -2.56
CA PRO A 188 -15.73 3.28 -1.15
C PRO A 188 -15.53 1.86 -0.63
N ARG A 189 -14.78 1.72 0.46
CA ARG A 189 -14.46 0.45 1.10
C ARG A 189 -15.69 -0.37 1.41
N ARG A 190 -16.78 0.26 1.86
CA ARG A 190 -18.04 -0.44 2.16
C ARG A 190 -18.59 -1.21 0.95
N THR A 191 -18.54 -0.61 -0.25
CA THR A 191 -18.98 -1.28 -1.47
C THR A 191 -18.04 -2.43 -1.84
N CYS A 192 -16.73 -2.23 -1.70
CA CYS A 192 -15.75 -3.29 -1.93
C CYS A 192 -15.97 -4.47 -0.95
N GLN A 193 -16.29 -4.19 0.31
CA GLN A 193 -16.61 -5.18 1.33
C GLN A 193 -17.87 -5.98 0.94
N GLN A 194 -18.93 -5.30 0.47
CA GLN A 194 -20.14 -5.97 -0.01
C GLN A 194 -19.87 -6.89 -1.22
N VAL A 195 -18.92 -6.52 -2.09
CA VAL A 195 -18.48 -7.39 -3.20
C VAL A 195 -17.79 -8.64 -2.67
N ALA A 196 -16.85 -8.51 -1.73
CA ALA A 196 -16.17 -9.64 -1.11
C ALA A 196 -17.19 -10.59 -0.45
N GLU A 197 -18.09 -10.05 0.36
CA GLU A 197 -19.11 -10.84 1.07
C GLU A 197 -20.08 -11.56 0.12
N ALA A 198 -20.44 -10.94 -1.01
CA ALA A 198 -21.28 -11.57 -2.03
C ALA A 198 -20.57 -12.76 -2.69
N LEU A 199 -19.28 -12.60 -3.01
CA LEU A 199 -18.47 -13.68 -3.57
C LEU A 199 -18.25 -14.80 -2.56
N GLU A 200 -17.91 -14.47 -1.31
CA GLU A 200 -17.73 -15.42 -0.20
C GLU A 200 -18.98 -16.28 0.00
N ARG A 201 -20.17 -15.64 0.14
CA ARG A 201 -21.44 -16.36 0.28
C ARG A 201 -21.72 -17.28 -0.91
N ARG A 202 -21.42 -16.84 -2.13
CA ARG A 202 -21.72 -17.60 -3.35
C ARG A 202 -20.77 -18.78 -3.56
N LEU A 203 -19.52 -18.64 -3.12
CA LEU A 203 -18.47 -19.65 -3.22
C LEU A 203 -18.40 -20.57 -1.99
N GLY A 204 -19.03 -20.18 -0.87
CA GLY A 204 -18.91 -20.91 0.40
C GLY A 204 -17.55 -20.71 1.07
N GLU A 205 -16.87 -19.60 0.81
CA GLU A 205 -15.57 -19.27 1.39
C GLU A 205 -15.75 -18.53 2.74
N ASP A 206 -14.92 -18.87 3.73
CA ASP A 206 -14.91 -18.19 5.02
C ASP A 206 -14.08 -16.88 4.94
N PRO A 207 -14.68 -15.71 5.24
CA PRO A 207 -13.96 -14.42 5.26
C PRO A 207 -12.77 -14.39 6.23
N ARG A 208 -12.82 -15.22 7.28
CA ARG A 208 -11.78 -15.31 8.32
C ARG A 208 -10.79 -16.44 8.11
N ALA A 209 -10.93 -17.23 7.04
CA ALA A 209 -9.93 -18.22 6.70
C ALA A 209 -8.65 -17.51 6.27
N ALA A 210 -7.81 -17.20 7.26
CA ALA A 210 -6.52 -16.57 7.10
C ALA A 210 -5.74 -17.37 6.06
N SER A 211 -5.34 -16.70 4.97
CA SER A 211 -4.36 -17.28 4.08
C SER A 211 -3.00 -17.13 4.77
N PRO A 212 -2.30 -18.22 5.10
CA PRO A 212 -0.92 -18.13 5.61
C PRO A 212 -0.03 -17.33 4.66
N ASP A 213 -0.39 -17.34 3.36
CA ASP A 213 0.32 -16.63 2.30
C ASP A 213 0.15 -15.09 2.39
N CYS A 214 -0.74 -14.51 3.22
CA CYS A 214 -0.94 -13.05 3.39
C CYS A 214 -1.00 -12.62 4.87
N ARG A 215 -0.27 -13.29 5.76
CA ARG A 215 -0.28 -12.99 7.20
C ARG A 215 0.26 -11.58 7.48
N LEU A 216 -0.45 -10.83 8.31
CA LEU A 216 -0.05 -9.52 8.80
C LEU A 216 0.71 -9.63 10.12
N MET A 217 1.56 -8.64 10.38
CA MET A 217 2.17 -8.50 11.69
C MET A 217 1.09 -8.23 12.74
N VAL A 218 1.25 -8.84 13.91
CA VAL A 218 0.50 -8.46 15.12
C VAL A 218 1.27 -7.42 15.92
N TRP A 219 0.67 -6.86 16.97
CA TRP A 219 1.29 -5.78 17.76
C TRP A 219 2.67 -6.13 18.33
N ASP A 220 2.85 -7.32 18.89
CA ASP A 220 4.16 -7.71 19.46
C ASP A 220 5.25 -7.81 18.40
N GLU A 221 4.88 -8.21 17.18
CA GLU A 221 5.76 -8.23 16.02
C GLU A 221 6.10 -6.81 15.56
N LEU A 222 5.13 -5.91 15.49
CA LEU A 222 5.35 -4.51 15.13
C LEU A 222 6.21 -3.77 16.17
N ARG A 223 6.02 -4.06 17.47
CA ARG A 223 6.91 -3.59 18.55
C ARG A 223 8.33 -4.13 18.39
N SER A 224 8.48 -5.39 17.98
CA SER A 224 9.79 -5.99 17.70
C SER A 224 10.48 -5.33 16.49
N VAL A 225 9.73 -5.00 15.43
CA VAL A 225 10.21 -4.20 14.30
C VAL A 225 10.69 -2.82 14.78
N ARG A 226 9.89 -2.14 15.59
CA ARG A 226 10.25 -0.82 16.14
C ARG A 226 11.52 -0.88 16.99
N ALA A 227 11.63 -1.88 17.86
CA ALA A 227 12.80 -2.12 18.71
C ALA A 227 14.06 -2.43 17.89
N ALA A 228 13.90 -2.94 16.66
CA ALA A 228 14.98 -3.15 15.70
C ALA A 228 15.50 -1.86 15.03
N GLY A 229 14.92 -0.70 15.34
CA GLY A 229 15.33 0.59 14.77
C GLY A 229 14.61 0.97 13.47
N VAL A 230 13.52 0.28 13.12
CA VAL A 230 12.65 0.63 11.99
C VAL A 230 11.60 1.64 12.46
N ASP A 231 11.37 2.70 11.67
CA ASP A 231 10.30 3.65 11.94
C ASP A 231 8.95 3.03 11.57
N ILE A 232 7.93 3.26 12.38
CA ILE A 232 6.56 2.83 12.09
C ILE A 232 5.71 4.05 11.73
N GLY A 233 5.11 4.01 10.54
CA GLY A 233 4.18 5.01 10.04
C GLY A 233 2.75 4.49 9.97
N ALA A 234 1.80 5.41 9.80
CA ALA A 234 0.38 5.07 9.69
C ALA A 234 -0.03 4.77 8.23
N HIS A 235 -0.93 3.80 8.08
CA HIS A 235 -1.53 3.43 6.79
C HIS A 235 -3.05 3.33 6.86
N THR A 236 -3.68 4.28 7.56
CA THR A 236 -5.11 4.29 7.94
C THR A 236 -5.44 3.17 8.93
N ILE A 237 -6.72 2.96 9.26
CA ILE A 237 -7.18 1.82 10.07
C ILE A 237 -7.42 0.63 9.15
N ASP A 238 -8.24 0.84 8.13
CA ASP A 238 -8.83 -0.23 7.32
C ASP A 238 -8.31 -0.27 5.88
N HIS A 239 -7.15 0.35 5.63
CA HIS A 239 -6.52 0.51 4.31
C HIS A 239 -7.48 1.14 3.29
N VAL A 240 -8.09 2.27 3.66
CA VAL A 240 -9.07 2.98 2.82
C VAL A 240 -8.38 3.91 1.81
N CYS A 241 -8.90 3.93 0.58
CA CYS A 241 -8.52 4.95 -0.40
C CYS A 241 -9.19 6.28 -0.02
N LEU A 242 -8.46 7.20 0.60
CA LEU A 242 -9.02 8.44 1.18
C LEU A 242 -9.94 9.24 0.25
N PRO A 243 -9.63 9.42 -1.06
CA PRO A 243 -10.51 10.17 -1.96
C PRO A 243 -11.89 9.54 -2.18
N ASN A 244 -12.06 8.26 -1.88
CA ASN A 244 -13.30 7.51 -2.08
C ASN A 244 -14.20 7.49 -0.83
N GLU A 245 -13.72 8.02 0.30
CA GLU A 245 -14.43 8.00 1.57
C GLU A 245 -15.06 9.35 1.92
N ALA A 246 -16.08 9.31 2.78
CA ALA A 246 -16.69 10.52 3.32
C ALA A 246 -15.69 11.25 4.25
N PRO A 247 -15.70 12.61 4.31
CA PRO A 247 -14.74 13.36 5.13
C PRO A 247 -14.66 12.93 6.60
N ALA A 248 -15.80 12.61 7.23
CA ALA A 248 -15.84 12.14 8.62
C ALA A 248 -15.13 10.78 8.79
N GLU A 249 -15.26 9.89 7.79
CA GLU A 249 -14.54 8.62 7.80
C GLU A 249 -13.04 8.83 7.57
N VAL A 250 -12.65 9.76 6.70
CA VAL A 250 -11.23 10.13 6.53
C VAL A 250 -10.62 10.68 7.83
N GLU A 251 -11.32 11.56 8.54
CA GLU A 251 -10.86 12.08 9.84
C GLU A 251 -10.67 10.96 10.87
N ARG A 252 -11.63 10.03 10.93
CA ARG A 252 -11.56 8.85 11.80
C ARG A 252 -10.33 7.99 11.45
N GLN A 253 -10.19 7.63 10.17
CA GLN A 253 -9.13 6.78 9.64
C GLN A 253 -7.73 7.36 9.88
N LEU A 254 -7.58 8.69 9.85
CA LEU A 254 -6.30 9.36 10.09
C LEU A 254 -6.00 9.53 11.58
N GLY A 255 -6.98 9.99 12.37
CA GLY A 255 -6.80 10.31 13.78
C GLY A 255 -6.67 9.07 14.66
N GLU A 256 -7.61 8.12 14.53
CA GLU A 256 -7.61 6.91 15.36
C GLU A 256 -6.44 5.97 15.01
N SER A 257 -6.06 5.87 13.73
CA SER A 257 -4.88 5.09 13.31
C SER A 257 -3.60 5.61 13.98
N ARG A 258 -3.39 6.93 13.95
CA ARG A 258 -2.25 7.57 14.62
C ARG A 258 -2.26 7.31 16.12
N ALA A 259 -3.38 7.61 16.78
CA ALA A 259 -3.51 7.46 18.22
C ALA A 259 -3.29 6.02 18.69
N LYS A 260 -3.80 5.04 17.93
CA LYS A 260 -3.61 3.62 18.21
C LYS A 260 -2.14 3.21 18.08
N LEU A 261 -1.45 3.61 17.01
CA LEU A 261 -0.02 3.34 16.86
C LEU A 261 0.81 3.98 17.99
N GLU A 262 0.53 5.24 18.35
CA GLU A 262 1.24 5.92 19.44
C GLU A 262 1.00 5.23 20.79
N ALA A 263 -0.22 4.76 21.05
CA ALA A 263 -0.56 4.01 22.26
C ALA A 263 0.14 2.64 22.34
N GLU A 264 0.21 1.90 21.23
CA GLU A 264 0.78 0.56 21.19
C GLU A 264 2.32 0.54 21.15
N LEU A 265 2.93 1.58 20.56
CA LEU A 265 4.38 1.67 20.35
C LEU A 265 5.09 2.60 21.33
N GLY A 266 4.34 3.45 22.05
CA GLY A 266 4.89 4.39 23.03
C GLY A 266 5.78 5.48 22.41
N CYS A 267 5.61 5.80 21.13
CA CYS A 267 6.37 6.83 20.43
C CYS A 267 5.51 7.63 19.45
N GLU A 268 5.92 8.87 19.14
CA GLU A 268 5.26 9.72 18.14
C GLU A 268 5.26 9.07 16.75
N VAL A 269 4.10 9.08 16.10
CA VAL A 269 3.94 8.59 14.72
C VAL A 269 3.93 9.79 13.78
N ARG A 270 5.02 9.93 13.02
CA ARG A 270 5.30 11.14 12.22
C ARG A 270 4.93 11.01 10.75
N HIS A 271 4.91 9.79 10.22
CA HIS A 271 4.87 9.53 8.79
C HIS A 271 3.61 8.76 8.40
N PHE A 272 3.06 9.10 7.23
CA PHE A 272 1.87 8.48 6.66
C PHE A 272 2.14 7.95 5.25
N ALA A 273 1.49 6.87 4.85
CA ALA A 273 1.41 6.46 3.45
C ALA A 273 -0.04 6.48 3.00
N TYR A 274 -0.33 7.11 1.86
CA TYR A 274 -1.68 7.06 1.27
C TYR A 274 -1.92 5.65 0.71
N PRO A 275 -2.97 4.93 1.13
CA PRO A 275 -3.35 3.67 0.48
C PRO A 275 -3.52 3.84 -1.04
N ASN A 276 -2.97 2.91 -1.80
CA ASN A 276 -2.85 2.97 -3.27
C ASN A 276 -2.06 4.18 -3.82
N GLY A 277 -1.51 5.03 -2.95
CA GLY A 277 -0.89 6.31 -3.29
C GLY A 277 -1.88 7.38 -3.75
N TRP A 278 -3.19 7.20 -3.53
CA TRP A 278 -4.20 8.15 -3.96
C TRP A 278 -4.48 9.20 -2.90
N TYR A 279 -4.50 10.45 -3.33
CA TYR A 279 -4.73 11.60 -2.48
C TYR A 279 -5.59 12.65 -3.20
N SER A 280 -6.14 13.57 -2.43
CA SER A 280 -6.83 14.77 -2.91
C SER A 280 -6.31 15.97 -2.12
N LYS A 281 -6.61 17.19 -2.58
CA LYS A 281 -6.33 18.40 -1.81
C LYS A 281 -6.89 18.31 -0.37
N GLU A 282 -8.10 17.81 -0.22
CA GLU A 282 -8.76 17.65 1.07
C GLU A 282 -8.06 16.59 1.94
N SER A 283 -7.64 15.47 1.35
CA SER A 283 -6.87 14.46 2.08
C SER A 283 -5.54 15.02 2.59
N ILE A 284 -4.84 15.83 1.80
CA ILE A 284 -3.59 16.50 2.23
C ILE A 284 -3.85 17.41 3.43
N GLU A 285 -4.90 18.24 3.38
CA GLU A 285 -5.27 19.14 4.47
C GLU A 285 -5.60 18.37 5.76
N LEU A 286 -6.32 17.25 5.65
CA LEU A 286 -6.66 16.39 6.78
C LEU A 286 -5.42 15.69 7.35
N VAL A 287 -4.53 15.16 6.51
CA VAL A 287 -3.25 14.57 6.95
C VAL A 287 -2.44 15.61 7.73
N ALA A 288 -2.35 16.85 7.25
CA ALA A 288 -1.66 17.93 7.97
C ALA A 288 -2.33 18.24 9.31
N ARG A 289 -3.66 18.34 9.34
CA ARG A 289 -4.45 18.64 10.55
C ARG A 289 -4.29 17.58 11.64
N HIS A 290 -4.17 16.30 11.25
CA HIS A 290 -3.89 15.20 12.18
C HIS A 290 -2.42 15.10 12.60
N GLY A 291 -1.57 16.07 12.21
CA GLY A 291 -0.22 16.25 12.74
C GLY A 291 0.85 15.33 12.15
N TYR A 292 0.58 14.68 11.01
CA TYR A 292 1.61 13.96 10.28
C TYR A 292 2.62 14.95 9.69
N ARG A 293 3.92 14.66 9.84
CA ARG A 293 5.02 15.49 9.34
C ARG A 293 5.31 15.24 7.87
N SER A 294 5.03 14.03 7.38
CA SER A 294 5.16 13.68 5.99
C SER A 294 4.14 12.64 5.56
N ALA A 295 3.89 12.60 4.26
CA ALA A 295 3.12 11.55 3.64
C ALA A 295 3.70 11.16 2.27
N VAL A 296 3.66 9.86 1.98
CA VAL A 296 4.23 9.28 0.76
C VAL A 296 3.15 8.75 -0.18
N THR A 297 3.36 8.92 -1.49
CA THR A 297 2.46 8.48 -2.58
C THR A 297 3.08 7.30 -3.35
N THR A 298 2.49 6.88 -4.47
CA THR A 298 3.04 5.84 -5.37
C THR A 298 3.49 6.41 -6.72
N GLU A 299 3.52 7.74 -6.86
CA GLU A 299 3.95 8.40 -8.08
C GLU A 299 5.47 8.27 -8.25
N ASP A 300 5.93 7.70 -9.36
CA ASP A 300 7.35 7.58 -9.68
C ASP A 300 7.90 8.88 -10.29
N ARG A 301 7.97 9.92 -9.45
CA ARG A 301 8.48 11.25 -9.81
C ARG A 301 9.70 11.61 -8.97
N THR A 302 10.52 12.51 -9.51
CA THR A 302 11.66 13.08 -8.78
C THR A 302 11.18 14.00 -7.66
N ASN A 303 11.57 13.68 -6.43
CA ASN A 303 11.42 14.55 -5.27
C ASN A 303 12.33 15.79 -5.42
N ARG A 304 11.77 16.99 -5.25
CA ARG A 304 12.46 18.28 -5.47
C ARG A 304 12.61 19.09 -4.19
N LEU A 305 13.66 19.91 -4.13
CA LEU A 305 13.81 20.92 -3.08
C LEU A 305 12.57 21.83 -3.01
N GLY A 306 12.11 22.12 -1.79
CA GLY A 306 10.95 22.97 -1.52
C GLY A 306 9.58 22.32 -1.76
N GLN A 307 9.53 21.06 -2.19
CA GLN A 307 8.25 20.37 -2.31
C GLN A 307 7.61 20.10 -0.94
N SER A 308 6.28 19.97 -0.90
CA SER A 308 5.58 19.60 0.32
C SER A 308 5.99 18.20 0.80
N PRO A 309 6.28 18.01 2.11
CA PRO A 309 6.56 16.69 2.65
C PRO A 309 5.33 15.79 2.72
N LEU A 310 4.13 16.32 2.43
CA LEU A 310 2.86 15.58 2.50
C LEU A 310 2.47 14.87 1.18
N VAL A 311 3.33 14.92 0.16
CA VAL A 311 3.12 14.26 -1.15
C VAL A 311 4.45 13.73 -1.72
N LEU A 312 5.29 13.16 -0.87
CA LEU A 312 6.58 12.62 -1.29
C LEU A 312 6.38 11.45 -2.27
N SER A 313 6.98 11.58 -3.45
CA SER A 313 6.89 10.60 -4.53
C SER A 313 7.71 9.36 -4.20
N ARG A 314 7.17 8.17 -4.52
CA ARG A 314 7.87 6.89 -4.32
C ARG A 314 7.93 6.07 -5.58
N LYS A 315 9.07 5.40 -5.75
CA LYS A 315 9.21 4.32 -6.73
C LYS A 315 8.75 3.02 -6.10
N CYS A 316 7.59 2.53 -6.54
CA CYS A 316 7.09 1.21 -6.13
C CYS A 316 7.82 0.11 -6.89
N VAL A 317 8.40 -0.82 -6.15
CA VAL A 317 9.29 -1.86 -6.67
C VAL A 317 8.70 -3.23 -6.38
N TRP A 318 8.78 -4.08 -7.39
CA TRP A 318 8.39 -5.48 -7.34
C TRP A 318 9.32 -6.30 -8.25
N GLU A 319 9.14 -7.61 -8.33
CA GLU A 319 10.04 -8.52 -9.05
C GLU A 319 10.39 -8.04 -10.48
N TYR A 320 9.38 -7.64 -11.26
CA TYR A 320 9.57 -7.25 -12.66
C TYR A 320 10.09 -5.82 -12.84
N THR A 321 10.24 -5.06 -11.76
CA THR A 321 10.99 -3.80 -11.82
C THR A 321 12.42 -4.08 -12.24
N SER A 322 13.04 -5.15 -11.72
CA SER A 322 14.46 -5.51 -11.96
C SER A 322 14.69 -6.65 -12.95
N ARG A 323 13.63 -7.31 -13.44
CA ARG A 323 13.73 -8.47 -14.33
C ARG A 323 14.02 -8.05 -15.78
N GLY A 324 15.04 -8.68 -16.35
CA GLY A 324 15.38 -8.69 -17.78
C GLY A 324 14.97 -9.98 -18.47
N LEU A 325 15.59 -10.27 -19.62
CA LEU A 325 15.28 -11.45 -20.46
C LEU A 325 15.57 -12.80 -19.76
N LEU A 326 16.65 -12.87 -18.97
CA LEU A 326 17.15 -14.11 -18.37
C LEU A 326 17.03 -14.14 -16.83
N GLY A 327 16.17 -13.30 -16.25
CA GLY A 327 16.07 -13.11 -14.80
C GLY A 327 16.49 -11.70 -14.41
N PHE A 328 17.00 -11.50 -13.19
CA PHE A 328 17.41 -10.16 -12.74
C PHE A 328 18.45 -9.53 -13.67
N SER A 329 18.24 -8.26 -14.01
CA SER A 329 19.16 -7.44 -14.80
C SER A 329 19.69 -6.25 -13.99
N PRO A 330 21.03 -6.14 -13.81
CA PRO A 330 21.65 -4.96 -13.22
C PRO A 330 21.37 -3.68 -14.00
N ASN A 331 21.36 -3.76 -15.34
CA ASN A 331 21.17 -2.58 -16.20
C ASN A 331 19.74 -2.06 -16.09
N VAL A 332 18.75 -2.96 -16.11
CA VAL A 332 17.35 -2.60 -15.91
C VAL A 332 17.19 -2.01 -14.50
N SER A 333 17.70 -2.67 -13.47
CA SER A 333 17.63 -2.15 -12.09
C SER A 333 18.22 -0.74 -11.98
N ALA A 334 19.41 -0.53 -12.53
CA ALA A 334 20.08 0.75 -12.52
C ALA A 334 19.24 1.86 -13.18
N CYS A 335 18.72 1.60 -14.39
CA CYS A 335 17.90 2.57 -15.12
C CYS A 335 16.54 2.84 -14.46
N ASN A 336 15.99 1.89 -13.68
CA ASN A 336 14.80 2.16 -12.89
C ASN A 336 15.14 3.07 -11.71
N PHE A 337 16.12 2.69 -10.89
CA PHE A 337 16.41 3.37 -9.64
C PHE A 337 17.03 4.76 -9.79
N ASP A 338 17.70 5.05 -10.90
CA ASP A 338 18.20 6.40 -11.19
C ASP A 338 17.21 7.29 -11.94
N GLY A 339 16.01 6.78 -12.23
CA GLY A 339 14.93 7.49 -12.91
C GLY A 339 15.03 7.52 -14.43
N THR A 340 16.08 6.93 -15.03
CA THR A 340 16.30 6.96 -16.49
C THR A 340 15.11 6.42 -17.29
N LEU A 341 14.50 5.32 -16.87
CA LEU A 341 13.36 4.76 -17.60
C LEU A 341 12.11 5.64 -17.48
N GLY A 342 11.85 6.22 -16.30
CA GLY A 342 10.76 7.18 -16.13
C GLY A 342 10.97 8.44 -16.97
N PHE A 343 12.20 8.95 -17.00
CA PHE A 343 12.58 10.10 -17.81
C PHE A 343 12.35 9.88 -19.32
N LEU A 344 12.57 8.66 -19.81
CA LEU A 344 12.36 8.28 -21.20
C LEU A 344 10.89 7.89 -21.52
N GLY A 345 9.98 7.96 -20.54
CA GLY A 345 8.60 7.51 -20.71
C GLY A 345 8.46 5.99 -20.87
N LEU A 346 9.48 5.23 -20.47
CA LEU A 346 9.53 3.76 -20.55
C LEU A 346 9.13 3.07 -19.24
N ALA A 347 8.81 3.85 -18.21
CA ALA A 347 8.17 3.38 -16.99
C ALA A 347 6.79 4.01 -16.87
N THR A 348 5.78 3.19 -16.73
CA THR A 348 4.40 3.59 -16.46
C THR A 348 4.20 3.68 -14.95
N TRP A 349 3.60 4.77 -14.49
CA TRP A 349 3.15 4.94 -13.11
C TRP A 349 1.75 5.57 -13.13
N VAL A 350 0.99 5.37 -12.06
CA VAL A 350 -0.39 5.85 -11.94
C VAL A 350 -0.38 7.18 -11.18
N ALA A 351 -1.11 8.17 -11.69
CA ALA A 351 -1.25 9.45 -11.00
C ALA A 351 -1.99 9.29 -9.68
N GLY A 352 -1.40 9.85 -8.62
CA GLY A 352 -1.94 9.80 -7.26
C GLY A 352 -3.04 10.82 -7.00
N ASP A 353 -2.96 12.00 -7.65
CA ASP A 353 -3.91 13.09 -7.44
C ASP A 353 -5.31 12.73 -8.00
N ARG A 354 -6.31 12.81 -7.12
CA ARG A 354 -7.73 12.55 -7.35
C ARG A 354 -8.60 13.77 -7.02
N SER A 355 -8.03 14.97 -6.97
CA SER A 355 -8.77 16.20 -6.61
C SER A 355 -9.96 16.48 -7.54
N ASP A 356 -9.89 16.03 -8.81
CA ASP A 356 -10.96 16.19 -9.80
C ASP A 356 -11.81 14.91 -9.98
N ALA A 357 -11.56 13.85 -9.20
CA ALA A 357 -12.32 12.61 -9.33
C ALA A 357 -13.74 12.78 -8.75
N PRO A 358 -14.79 12.27 -9.43
CA PRO A 358 -16.13 12.30 -8.88
C PRO A 358 -16.15 11.49 -7.57
N ARG A 359 -16.44 12.15 -6.44
CA ARG A 359 -16.61 11.47 -5.15
C ARG A 359 -17.65 10.38 -5.31
N ALA A 360 -17.32 9.16 -4.89
CA ALA A 360 -18.31 8.09 -4.84
C ALA A 360 -19.46 8.56 -3.94
N VAL A 361 -20.66 8.69 -4.50
CA VAL A 361 -21.85 9.06 -3.73
C VAL A 361 -22.13 7.90 -2.79
N VAL A 362 -21.78 8.05 -1.53
CA VAL A 362 -22.25 7.16 -0.46
C VAL A 362 -23.76 7.36 -0.39
N ALA A 363 -24.53 6.40 -0.89
CA ALA A 363 -25.97 6.40 -0.67
C ALA A 363 -26.22 6.38 0.85
N PRO A 364 -27.07 7.27 1.39
CA PRO A 364 -27.34 7.29 2.82
C PRO A 364 -27.95 5.95 3.26
N ASP A 365 -27.54 5.49 4.43
CA ASP A 365 -28.03 4.25 5.05
C ASP A 365 -29.56 4.23 5.09
N ARG A 366 -30.17 3.25 4.42
CA ARG A 366 -31.49 2.77 4.83
C ARG A 366 -31.25 1.76 5.95
N PRO A 367 -31.79 1.98 7.16
CA PRO A 367 -31.75 0.95 8.19
C PRO A 367 -32.50 -0.29 7.68
N PRO A 368 -32.13 -1.49 8.13
CA PRO A 368 -32.88 -2.70 7.81
C PRO A 368 -34.33 -2.50 8.28
N GLU A 369 -35.29 -2.71 7.37
CA GLU A 369 -36.71 -2.69 7.70
C GLU A 369 -36.96 -3.66 8.86
N GLY A 370 -37.67 -3.17 9.87
CA GLY A 370 -37.78 -3.76 11.19
C GLY A 370 -38.26 -5.22 11.17
N GLY A 371 -37.50 -6.09 11.85
CA GLY A 371 -38.01 -7.36 12.32
C GLY A 371 -39.07 -7.10 13.40
N GLU A 372 -40.24 -7.69 13.21
CA GLU A 372 -41.34 -7.70 14.17
C GLU A 372 -40.85 -8.08 15.57
N ALA A 373 -41.06 -7.17 16.53
CA ALA A 373 -40.86 -7.45 17.94
C ALA A 373 -41.99 -8.37 18.43
N ALA A 374 -41.65 -9.60 18.81
CA ALA A 374 -42.51 -10.45 19.60
C ALA A 374 -42.72 -9.82 21.00
N PRO A 375 -43.93 -9.87 21.59
CA PRO A 375 -44.21 -9.20 22.85
C PRO A 375 -43.59 -9.96 24.03
N ASN A 376 -42.83 -9.23 24.86
CA ASN A 376 -42.30 -9.70 26.13
C ASN A 376 -43.44 -9.91 27.13
N ALA A 377 -43.51 -11.12 27.70
CA ALA A 377 -44.35 -11.44 28.83
C ALA A 377 -43.80 -10.81 30.11
N ASP A 378 -44.72 -10.18 30.84
CA ASP A 378 -44.58 -9.47 32.12
C ASP A 378 -44.31 -10.44 33.29
N PRO A 379 -43.27 -10.23 34.13
CA PRO A 379 -43.21 -10.82 35.47
C PRO A 379 -43.67 -9.79 36.50
N GLY A 380 -44.95 -9.87 36.87
CA GLY A 380 -45.58 -9.02 37.88
C GLY A 380 -44.85 -9.08 39.23
N ALA A 381 -44.46 -7.90 39.70
CA ALA A 381 -43.89 -7.65 41.01
C ALA A 381 -44.96 -7.68 42.13
N ALA A 382 -44.57 -8.25 43.25
CA ALA A 382 -45.30 -8.21 44.52
C ALA A 382 -45.29 -6.80 45.16
N ARG A 383 -46.45 -6.43 45.75
CA ARG A 383 -46.77 -5.52 46.88
C ARG A 383 -48.24 -5.10 46.67
N GLY A 384 -49.25 -5.40 47.48
CA GLY A 384 -49.36 -5.50 48.93
C GLY A 384 -50.31 -4.40 49.43
N SER A 385 -51.54 -4.73 49.87
CA SER A 385 -52.30 -4.04 50.93
C SER A 385 -53.73 -4.61 51.12
N GLY A 386 -54.09 -4.83 52.39
CA GLY A 386 -55.44 -4.59 52.92
C GLY A 386 -56.42 -5.77 52.96
N GLY A 387 -56.70 -6.28 54.17
CA GLY A 387 -57.81 -7.18 54.47
C GLY A 387 -57.54 -8.09 55.65
#